data_AF-A0A3D1E749-F1
#
_entry.id   AF-A0A3D1E749-F1
#
_cell.length_a   1.000
_cell.length_b   1.000
_cell.length_c   1.000
_cell.angle_alpha   90.00
_cell.angle_beta   90.00
_cell.angle_gamma   90.00
#
_symmetry.space_group_name_H-M   'P 1'
#
loop_
_entity.id
_entity.type
_entity.pdbx_description
1 polymer ?
#
loop_
_entity_poly.entity_id
_entity_poly.type
_entity_poly.pdbx_seq_one_letter_code
_entity_poly.pdbx_strand_id
1 'polypeptide(L)'
;HLLQEILGLTYTEPFPRMTFDQAMKTYGNDKPDIRFGMKFGELNNVAQHKDFSVFNQAELVVGIAVPGGNSMTRKDIDGWIDWVKRPQIGASGMVYVRCGEDGSFKSSVDKFYTEQDLAAWAEATGAQPGDLIWVLSGPASKTRTQLSALRMETAQRLGLRKSDEFAPLWVVDFPLLEQDEETGHWHAMHHPFTSPKPDQMHLLESDPGAVKANAYDLVLNGNEIGGGSIRIHDKATQQRMFQLLGFTPEQARAQFGFLMDAFE
;
A
#
# COMPACT_ATOMS: atom_id res chain seq x y z
N HIS A 1 11.30 9.41 -23.32
CA HIS A 1 10.86 9.84 -24.67
C HIS A 1 9.47 10.48 -24.63
N LEU A 2 8.37 9.76 -24.39
CA LEU A 2 7.01 10.34 -24.43
C LEU A 2 6.82 11.58 -23.53
N LEU A 3 7.31 11.57 -22.29
CA LEU A 3 7.23 12.73 -21.39
C LEU A 3 7.99 13.96 -21.94
N GLN A 4 9.07 13.75 -22.69
CA GLN A 4 9.84 14.82 -23.29
C GLN A 4 9.14 15.38 -24.54
N GLU A 5 8.66 14.51 -25.44
CA GLU A 5 7.99 14.90 -26.67
C GLU A 5 6.67 15.64 -26.41
N ILE A 6 5.88 15.14 -25.45
CA ILE A 6 4.52 15.66 -25.20
C ILE A 6 4.54 16.85 -24.22
N LEU A 7 5.41 16.80 -23.21
CA LEU A 7 5.38 17.75 -22.07
C LEU A 7 6.69 18.54 -21.91
N GLY A 8 7.70 18.29 -22.73
CA GLY A 8 9.02 18.92 -22.58
C GLY A 8 9.80 18.45 -21.34
N LEU A 9 9.32 17.42 -20.63
CA LEU A 9 9.93 16.94 -19.39
C LEU A 9 11.05 15.95 -19.68
N THR A 10 12.28 16.33 -19.32
CA THR A 10 13.47 15.48 -19.47
C THR A 10 13.89 14.92 -18.12
N TYR A 11 14.00 13.60 -18.03
CA TYR A 11 14.52 12.89 -16.87
C TYR A 11 15.92 12.37 -17.23
N THR A 12 16.95 12.89 -16.56
CA THR A 12 18.34 12.43 -16.74
C THR A 12 18.65 11.20 -15.89
N GLU A 13 17.99 11.07 -14.75
CA GLU A 13 18.12 9.93 -13.86
C GLU A 13 17.08 8.84 -14.19
N PRO A 14 17.39 7.56 -13.93
CA PRO A 14 16.41 6.49 -14.00
C PRO A 14 15.20 6.79 -13.10
N PHE A 15 14.02 6.34 -13.53
CA PHE A 15 12.83 6.45 -12.68
C PHE A 15 13.06 5.74 -11.33
N PRO A 16 12.61 6.33 -10.21
CA PRO A 16 12.68 5.72 -8.90
C PRO A 16 12.10 4.31 -8.92
N ARG A 17 12.64 3.44 -8.07
CA ARG A 17 12.15 2.07 -7.89
C ARG A 17 11.73 1.88 -6.44
N MET A 18 10.61 1.22 -6.24
CA MET A 18 10.04 0.91 -4.93
C MET A 18 9.64 -0.56 -4.93
N THR A 19 9.94 -1.30 -3.86
CA THR A 19 9.41 -2.66 -3.74
C THR A 19 7.90 -2.60 -3.43
N PHE A 20 7.15 -3.63 -3.80
CA PHE A 20 5.74 -3.77 -3.45
C PHE A 20 5.53 -3.57 -1.94
N ASP A 21 6.36 -4.22 -1.11
CA ASP A 21 6.28 -4.11 0.35
C ASP A 21 6.49 -2.66 0.83
N GLN A 22 7.42 -1.92 0.21
CA GLN A 22 7.63 -0.50 0.51
C GLN A 22 6.43 0.35 0.08
N ALA A 23 5.85 0.09 -1.09
CA ALA A 23 4.67 0.81 -1.60
C ALA A 23 3.47 0.59 -0.69
N MET A 24 3.18 -0.65 -0.32
CA MET A 24 2.12 -1.02 0.61
C MET A 24 2.35 -0.44 2.00
N LYS A 25 3.58 -0.50 2.53
CA LYS A 25 3.89 0.06 3.86
C LYS A 25 3.78 1.59 3.89
N THR A 26 4.20 2.26 2.83
CA THR A 26 4.31 3.74 2.79
C THR A 26 3.01 4.42 2.35
N TYR A 27 2.26 3.79 1.44
CA TYR A 27 1.12 4.39 0.75
C TYR A 27 -0.13 3.51 0.74
N GLY A 28 -0.05 2.26 1.20
CA GLY A 28 -1.17 1.33 1.27
C GLY A 28 -1.74 0.89 -0.08
N ASN A 29 -0.93 0.99 -1.15
CA ASN A 29 -1.26 0.49 -2.48
C ASN A 29 0.04 0.28 -3.30
N ASP A 30 -0.08 -0.50 -4.37
CA ASP A 30 1.00 -0.89 -5.29
C ASP A 30 1.21 0.07 -6.48
N LYS A 31 0.40 1.11 -6.58
CA LYS A 31 0.50 2.16 -7.60
C LYS A 31 0.49 3.56 -6.98
N PRO A 32 1.50 3.89 -6.16
CA PRO A 32 1.42 5.07 -5.31
C PRO A 32 1.54 6.38 -6.11
N ASP A 33 0.73 7.36 -5.72
CA ASP A 33 0.92 8.76 -6.12
C ASP A 33 1.95 9.40 -5.17
N ILE A 34 3.18 9.58 -5.64
CA ILE A 34 4.33 10.04 -4.85
C ILE A 34 4.56 11.57 -4.93
N ARG A 35 3.69 12.31 -5.64
CA ARG A 35 3.85 13.77 -5.84
C ARG A 35 3.71 14.58 -4.56
N PHE A 36 3.04 14.03 -3.56
CA PHE A 36 2.80 14.67 -2.27
C PHE A 36 3.15 13.72 -1.11
N GLY A 37 3.28 14.31 0.09
CA GLY A 37 3.61 13.60 1.32
C GLY A 37 2.47 12.72 1.84
N MET A 38 2.09 12.91 3.11
CA MET A 38 1.11 12.06 3.80
C MET A 38 1.51 10.57 3.72
N LYS A 39 2.80 10.29 3.92
CA LYS A 39 3.28 8.91 4.03
C LYS A 39 2.71 8.30 5.31
N PHE A 40 2.51 6.99 5.30
CA PHE A 40 1.99 6.29 6.46
C PHE A 40 3.04 6.25 7.58
N GLY A 41 2.60 6.58 8.79
CA GLY A 41 3.32 6.32 10.03
C GLY A 41 2.64 5.18 10.78
N GLU A 42 3.34 4.06 10.96
CA GLU A 42 2.86 2.95 11.81
C GLU A 42 3.05 3.32 13.28
N LEU A 43 1.98 3.22 14.06
CA LEU A 43 1.89 3.74 15.42
C LEU A 43 1.80 2.66 16.48
N ASN A 44 1.78 1.36 16.13
CA ASN A 44 1.61 0.25 17.06
C ASN A 44 2.45 0.42 18.35
N ASN A 45 3.76 0.64 18.20
CA ASN A 45 4.70 0.74 19.33
C ASN A 45 4.46 1.96 20.25
N VAL A 46 3.81 3.02 19.75
CA VAL A 46 3.59 4.27 20.49
C VAL A 46 2.12 4.48 20.87
N ALA A 47 1.22 3.65 20.34
CA ALA A 47 -0.22 3.77 20.53
C ALA A 47 -0.83 2.58 21.28
N GLN A 48 -0.22 1.39 21.22
CA GLN A 48 -0.70 0.20 21.93
C GLN A 48 -0.19 0.16 23.38
N HIS A 49 -0.77 -0.74 24.19
CA HIS A 49 -0.50 -0.92 25.61
C HIS A 49 -0.95 0.25 26.51
N LYS A 50 -1.97 0.98 26.08
CA LYS A 50 -2.69 1.99 26.87
C LYS A 50 -4.11 1.48 27.18
N ASP A 51 -4.88 2.21 27.97
CA ASP A 51 -6.27 1.84 28.32
C ASP A 51 -7.29 2.04 27.17
N PHE A 52 -6.82 2.06 25.92
CA PHE A 52 -7.64 2.22 24.72
C PHE A 52 -7.72 0.89 23.94
N SER A 53 -8.77 0.12 24.22
CA SER A 53 -8.94 -1.25 23.71
C SER A 53 -8.94 -1.35 22.17
N VAL A 54 -9.47 -0.35 21.47
CA VAL A 54 -9.58 -0.34 20.00
C VAL A 54 -8.21 -0.51 19.34
N PHE A 55 -7.18 0.18 19.85
CA PHE A 55 -5.82 0.06 19.31
C PHE A 55 -5.10 -1.19 19.79
N ASN A 56 -5.33 -1.62 21.03
CA ASN A 56 -4.73 -2.87 21.56
C ASN A 56 -5.21 -4.14 20.85
N GLN A 57 -6.41 -4.11 20.26
CA GLN A 57 -6.99 -5.24 19.51
C GLN A 57 -6.68 -5.18 18.00
N ALA A 58 -6.13 -4.07 17.51
CA ALA A 58 -5.81 -3.92 16.11
C ALA A 58 -4.47 -4.59 15.77
N GLU A 59 -4.42 -5.26 14.62
CA GLU A 59 -3.16 -5.75 14.05
C GLU A 59 -2.25 -4.58 13.65
N LEU A 60 -2.84 -3.56 13.04
CA LEU A 60 -2.15 -2.34 12.61
C LEU A 60 -2.86 -1.10 13.13
N VAL A 61 -2.09 -0.17 13.70
CA VAL A 61 -2.49 1.21 13.96
C VAL A 61 -1.62 2.10 13.09
N VAL A 62 -2.20 2.87 12.19
CA VAL A 62 -1.45 3.63 11.18
C VAL A 62 -2.12 4.96 10.89
N GLY A 63 -1.31 6.00 10.67
CA GLY A 63 -1.81 7.34 10.41
C GLY A 63 -1.08 8.10 9.33
N ILE A 64 -1.66 9.24 8.95
CA ILE A 64 -1.07 10.25 8.04
C ILE A 64 -1.17 11.63 8.68
N ALA A 65 -0.17 12.47 8.46
CA ALA A 65 -0.20 13.89 8.81
C ALA A 65 -0.77 14.71 7.66
N VAL A 66 -1.94 15.32 7.86
CA VAL A 66 -2.62 16.17 6.86
C VAL A 66 -2.09 17.61 6.97
N PRO A 67 -1.38 18.11 5.95
CA PRO A 67 -0.76 19.44 5.99
C PRO A 67 -1.79 20.55 6.20
N GLY A 68 -1.59 21.40 7.21
CA GLY A 68 -2.51 22.52 7.52
C GLY A 68 -3.91 22.08 7.98
N GLY A 69 -4.10 20.79 8.26
CA GLY A 69 -5.38 20.21 8.62
C GLY A 69 -5.94 20.72 9.96
N ASN A 70 -5.13 21.36 10.80
CA ASN A 70 -5.60 21.93 12.07
C ASN A 70 -6.61 23.07 11.86
N SER A 71 -6.70 23.65 10.66
CA SER A 71 -7.74 24.61 10.29
C SER A 71 -9.15 24.01 10.16
N MET A 72 -9.27 22.68 10.01
CA MET A 72 -10.57 22.01 9.84
C MET A 72 -11.46 22.21 11.06
N THR A 73 -12.74 22.48 10.86
CA THR A 73 -13.72 22.55 11.96
C THR A 73 -14.08 21.15 12.46
N ARG A 74 -14.76 21.06 13.59
CA ARG A 74 -15.28 19.76 14.06
C ARG A 74 -16.23 19.11 13.06
N LYS A 75 -17.08 19.92 12.41
CA LYS A 75 -18.01 19.47 11.37
C LYS A 75 -17.28 18.87 10.16
N ASP A 76 -16.16 19.48 9.75
CA ASP A 76 -15.35 18.96 8.65
C ASP A 76 -14.75 17.59 9.01
N ILE A 77 -14.22 17.46 10.23
CA ILE A 77 -13.67 16.19 10.73
C ILE A 77 -14.75 15.11 10.83
N ASP A 78 -15.93 15.42 11.38
CA ASP A 78 -17.04 14.47 11.47
C ASP A 78 -17.47 14.01 10.05
N GLY A 79 -17.47 14.91 9.07
CA GLY A 79 -17.70 14.55 7.66
C GLY A 79 -16.65 13.60 7.07
N TRP A 80 -15.39 13.71 7.48
CA TRP A 80 -14.34 12.74 7.12
C TRP A 80 -14.51 11.39 7.81
N ILE A 81 -14.91 11.39 9.09
CA ILE A 81 -15.23 10.17 9.84
C ILE A 81 -16.38 9.42 9.14
N ASP A 82 -17.41 10.13 8.70
CA ASP A 82 -18.52 9.52 7.96
C ASP A 82 -18.07 9.03 6.57
N TRP A 83 -17.19 9.77 5.90
CA TRP A 83 -16.66 9.40 4.59
C TRP A 83 -15.88 8.07 4.62
N VAL A 84 -15.04 7.85 5.65
CA VAL A 84 -14.28 6.58 5.80
C VAL A 84 -15.16 5.41 6.23
N LYS A 85 -16.31 5.68 6.85
CA LYS A 85 -17.29 4.67 7.24
C LYS A 85 -18.18 4.19 6.10
N ARG A 86 -18.21 4.90 4.97
CA ARG A 86 -19.02 4.48 3.81
C ARG A 86 -18.66 3.05 3.39
N PRO A 87 -19.62 2.24 2.92
CA PRO A 87 -19.38 0.83 2.59
C PRO A 87 -18.22 0.59 1.60
N GLN A 88 -17.94 1.54 0.71
CA GLN A 88 -16.86 1.46 -0.25
C GLN A 88 -15.46 1.55 0.38
N ILE A 89 -15.36 2.13 1.57
CA ILE A 89 -14.11 2.24 2.35
C ILE A 89 -14.14 1.23 3.51
N GLY A 90 -15.23 1.25 4.29
CA GLY A 90 -15.54 0.26 5.31
C GLY A 90 -14.68 0.36 6.58
N ALA A 91 -14.16 1.54 6.92
CA ALA A 91 -13.49 1.77 8.19
C ALA A 91 -14.53 1.85 9.33
N SER A 92 -14.18 1.40 10.53
CA SER A 92 -15.07 1.45 11.70
C SER A 92 -15.15 2.86 12.32
N GLY A 93 -14.13 3.68 12.12
CA GLY A 93 -14.01 5.04 12.63
C GLY A 93 -12.65 5.62 12.30
N MET A 94 -12.37 6.81 12.85
CA MET A 94 -11.09 7.48 12.69
C MET A 94 -10.79 8.27 13.96
N VAL A 95 -9.56 8.13 14.46
CA VAL A 95 -9.01 8.95 15.53
C VAL A 95 -8.27 10.13 14.89
N TYR A 96 -8.29 11.29 15.53
CA TYR A 96 -7.55 12.45 15.05
C TYR A 96 -6.74 13.12 16.16
N VAL A 97 -5.62 13.73 15.79
CA VAL A 97 -4.76 14.54 16.68
C VAL A 97 -4.44 15.86 16.00
N ARG A 98 -4.77 16.97 16.65
CA ARG A 98 -4.41 18.32 16.24
C ARG A 98 -3.01 18.64 16.73
N CYS A 99 -2.15 19.11 15.84
CA CYS A 99 -0.84 19.64 16.18
C CYS A 99 -0.95 21.17 16.22
N GLY A 100 -0.98 21.75 17.42
CA GLY A 100 -1.02 23.19 17.64
C GLY A 100 0.22 23.89 17.12
N GLU A 101 0.10 25.15 16.70
CA GLU A 101 1.26 25.96 16.30
C GLU A 101 2.21 26.26 17.47
N ASP A 102 1.70 26.20 18.70
CA ASP A 102 2.44 26.35 19.94
C ASP A 102 3.11 25.06 20.44
N GLY A 103 2.97 23.96 19.68
CA GLY A 103 3.48 22.64 20.03
C GLY A 103 2.57 21.83 20.96
N SER A 104 1.38 22.33 21.29
CA SER A 104 0.37 21.56 22.04
C SER A 104 -0.34 20.53 21.17
N PHE A 105 -0.82 19.44 21.77
CA PHE A 105 -1.63 18.43 21.09
C PHE A 105 -3.06 18.38 21.62
N LYS A 106 -4.02 18.13 20.73
CA LYS A 106 -5.41 17.86 21.13
C LYS A 106 -6.03 16.78 20.27
N SER A 107 -6.52 15.72 20.88
CA SER A 107 -6.97 14.53 20.17
C SER A 107 -8.41 14.14 20.49
N SER A 108 -8.97 13.22 19.71
CA SER A 108 -10.22 12.55 20.06
C SER A 108 -10.08 11.54 21.20
N VAL A 109 -8.86 11.31 21.70
CA VAL A 109 -8.49 10.26 22.65
C VAL A 109 -7.65 10.79 23.84
N ASP A 110 -7.76 12.09 24.15
CA ASP A 110 -6.99 12.78 25.21
C ASP A 110 -7.14 12.14 26.61
N LYS A 111 -8.21 11.35 26.81
CA LYS A 111 -8.43 10.61 28.07
C LYS A 111 -7.45 9.45 28.25
N PHE A 112 -6.81 8.98 27.19
CA PHE A 112 -5.96 7.78 27.18
C PHE A 112 -4.49 8.07 26.86
N TYR A 113 -4.21 9.18 26.20
CA TYR A 113 -2.88 9.55 25.71
C TYR A 113 -2.46 10.90 26.25
N THR A 114 -1.21 10.98 26.68
CA THR A 114 -0.58 12.22 27.15
C THR A 114 -0.03 13.03 25.98
N GLU A 115 0.29 14.30 26.22
CA GLU A 115 1.03 15.15 25.26
C GLU A 115 2.31 14.46 24.74
N GLN A 116 3.04 13.75 25.61
CA GLN A 116 4.25 13.02 25.21
C GLN A 116 3.94 11.83 24.28
N ASP A 117 2.84 11.11 24.53
CA ASP A 117 2.42 10.03 23.64
C ASP A 117 2.02 10.58 22.26
N LEU A 118 1.27 11.69 22.24
CA LEU A 118 0.83 12.34 20.99
C LEU A 118 2.00 12.97 20.21
N ALA A 119 3.02 13.48 20.89
CA ALA A 119 4.26 13.93 20.27
C ALA A 119 4.98 12.78 19.55
N ALA A 120 5.01 11.57 20.13
CA ALA A 120 5.60 10.40 19.48
C ALA A 120 4.80 9.99 18.22
N TRP A 121 3.49 10.21 18.19
CA TRP A 121 2.68 9.98 16.99
C TRP A 121 2.97 11.02 15.90
N ALA A 122 3.16 12.28 16.29
CA ALA A 122 3.56 13.34 15.38
C ALA A 122 4.92 13.05 14.75
N GLU A 123 5.90 12.58 15.54
CA GLU A 123 7.20 12.14 15.03
C GLU A 123 7.06 10.97 14.03
N ALA A 124 6.31 9.93 14.39
CA ALA A 124 6.14 8.74 13.55
C ALA A 124 5.41 9.04 12.23
N THR A 125 4.52 10.04 12.20
CA THR A 125 3.79 10.47 10.99
C THR A 125 4.46 11.63 10.25
N GLY A 126 5.51 12.22 10.81
CA GLY A 126 6.19 13.40 10.29
C GLY A 126 5.38 14.69 10.38
N ALA A 127 4.36 14.73 11.25
CA ALA A 127 3.47 15.88 11.41
C ALA A 127 4.22 17.13 11.89
N GLN A 128 3.83 18.29 11.36
CA GLN A 128 4.37 19.59 11.73
C GLN A 128 3.34 20.41 12.52
N PRO A 129 3.77 21.47 13.23
CA PRO A 129 2.84 22.42 13.83
C PRO A 129 1.86 22.97 12.78
N GLY A 130 0.55 22.94 13.09
CA GLY A 130 -0.52 23.30 12.16
C GLY A 130 -1.17 22.12 11.42
N ASP A 131 -0.63 20.91 11.55
CA ASP A 131 -1.17 19.71 10.89
C ASP A 131 -2.27 19.01 11.71
N LEU A 132 -2.98 18.10 11.04
CA LEU A 132 -3.94 17.18 11.65
C LEU A 132 -3.55 15.75 11.31
N ILE A 133 -3.29 14.95 12.34
CA ILE A 133 -3.00 13.52 12.16
C ILE A 133 -4.33 12.78 12.11
N TRP A 134 -4.50 11.93 11.11
CA TRP A 134 -5.60 10.95 11.05
C TRP A 134 -5.05 9.56 11.30
N VAL A 135 -5.75 8.78 12.12
CA VAL A 135 -5.33 7.44 12.51
C VAL A 135 -6.48 6.46 12.29
N LEU A 136 -6.19 5.38 11.58
CA LEU A 136 -7.05 4.22 11.41
C LEU A 136 -6.41 3.00 12.07
N SER A 137 -7.23 2.00 12.42
CA SER A 137 -6.76 0.78 13.04
C SER A 137 -7.62 -0.42 12.66
N GLY A 138 -7.01 -1.60 12.52
CA GLY A 138 -7.70 -2.85 12.16
C GLY A 138 -6.76 -3.91 11.60
N PRO A 139 -7.27 -4.87 10.79
CA PRO A 139 -6.45 -5.81 10.03
C PRO A 139 -5.52 -5.08 9.06
N ALA A 140 -4.25 -5.48 8.99
CA ALA A 140 -3.19 -4.68 8.36
C ALA A 140 -3.47 -4.36 6.88
N SER A 141 -3.83 -5.39 6.09
CA SER A 141 -4.12 -5.23 4.66
C SER A 141 -5.30 -4.27 4.42
N LYS A 142 -6.42 -4.51 5.12
CA LYS A 142 -7.63 -3.69 4.99
C LYS A 142 -7.41 -2.24 5.44
N THR A 143 -6.75 -2.04 6.57
CA THR A 143 -6.50 -0.70 7.13
C THR A 143 -5.55 0.12 6.24
N ARG A 144 -4.54 -0.50 5.62
CA ARG A 144 -3.67 0.17 4.64
C ARG A 144 -4.46 0.66 3.43
N THR A 145 -5.32 -0.18 2.85
CA THR A 145 -6.18 0.19 1.71
C THR A 145 -7.13 1.34 2.08
N GLN A 146 -7.71 1.31 3.28
CA GLN A 146 -8.60 2.35 3.77
C GLN A 146 -7.87 3.70 3.94
N LEU A 147 -6.69 3.68 4.57
CA LEU A 147 -5.90 4.89 4.77
C LEU A 147 -5.35 5.44 3.44
N SER A 148 -5.09 4.56 2.46
CA SER A 148 -4.66 4.94 1.11
C SER A 148 -5.77 5.71 0.40
N ALA A 149 -7.01 5.19 0.42
CA ALA A 149 -8.15 5.88 -0.16
C ALA A 149 -8.40 7.24 0.50
N LEU A 150 -8.29 7.29 1.83
CA LEU A 150 -8.41 8.52 2.60
C LEU A 150 -7.33 9.54 2.23
N ARG A 151 -6.06 9.11 2.15
CA ARG A 151 -4.92 9.93 1.70
C ARG A 151 -5.18 10.54 0.32
N MET A 152 -5.65 9.75 -0.63
CA MET A 152 -5.91 10.19 -2.00
C MET A 152 -7.04 11.22 -2.09
N GLU A 153 -8.14 10.98 -1.38
CA GLU A 153 -9.25 11.94 -1.30
C GLU A 153 -8.81 13.26 -0.63
N THR A 154 -8.01 13.20 0.43
CA THR A 154 -7.48 14.40 1.09
C THR A 154 -6.59 15.20 0.17
N ALA A 155 -5.68 14.54 -0.53
CA ALA A 155 -4.80 15.20 -1.49
C ALA A 155 -5.60 15.87 -2.61
N GLN A 156 -6.68 15.24 -3.07
CA GLN A 156 -7.58 15.81 -4.05
C GLN A 156 -8.28 17.07 -3.52
N ARG A 157 -8.86 17.02 -2.31
CA ARG A 157 -9.58 18.17 -1.74
C ARG A 157 -8.67 19.33 -1.34
N LEU A 158 -7.41 19.04 -0.98
CA LEU A 158 -6.40 20.04 -0.68
C LEU A 158 -5.68 20.58 -1.95
N GLY A 159 -6.02 20.07 -3.14
CA GLY A 159 -5.40 20.51 -4.40
C GLY A 159 -3.93 20.10 -4.55
N LEU A 160 -3.48 19.08 -3.81
CA LEU A 160 -2.09 18.60 -3.84
C LEU A 160 -1.79 17.75 -5.09
N ARG A 161 -2.82 17.33 -5.83
CA ARG A 161 -2.69 16.52 -7.05
C ARG A 161 -2.68 17.41 -8.30
N LYS A 162 -1.64 18.23 -8.46
CA LYS A 162 -1.57 19.16 -9.59
C LYS A 162 -1.45 18.42 -10.92
N SER A 163 -2.17 18.87 -11.94
CA SER A 163 -2.26 18.18 -13.25
C SER A 163 -1.00 18.30 -14.10
N ASP A 164 -0.15 19.28 -13.81
CA ASP A 164 1.10 19.59 -14.51
C ASP A 164 2.34 18.97 -13.83
N GLU A 165 2.16 18.30 -12.69
CA GLU A 165 3.22 17.56 -12.01
C GLU A 165 3.19 16.08 -12.38
N PHE A 166 4.35 15.52 -12.73
CA PHE A 166 4.53 14.13 -13.16
C PHE A 166 5.59 13.45 -12.31
N ALA A 167 5.25 12.31 -11.72
CA ALA A 167 6.15 11.50 -10.91
C ALA A 167 6.05 10.03 -11.32
N PRO A 168 6.83 9.60 -12.33
CA PRO A 168 6.93 8.21 -12.72
C PRO A 168 7.74 7.42 -11.70
N LEU A 169 7.37 6.16 -11.45
CA LEU A 169 8.16 5.20 -10.69
C LEU A 169 7.92 3.77 -11.16
N TRP A 170 8.87 2.89 -10.86
CA TRP A 170 8.69 1.44 -10.97
C TRP A 170 8.32 0.85 -9.61
N VAL A 171 7.30 0.01 -9.59
CA VAL A 171 7.05 -0.91 -8.48
C VAL A 171 7.53 -2.29 -8.90
N VAL A 172 8.30 -2.94 -8.03
CA VAL A 172 8.96 -4.23 -8.31
C VAL A 172 8.82 -5.17 -7.10
N ASP A 173 9.27 -6.40 -7.23
CA ASP A 173 9.32 -7.37 -6.12
C ASP A 173 7.95 -7.66 -5.52
N PHE A 174 6.95 -7.77 -6.39
CA PHE A 174 5.61 -8.22 -6.04
C PHE A 174 5.65 -9.63 -5.44
N PRO A 175 4.71 -9.99 -4.55
CA PRO A 175 4.50 -11.38 -4.18
C PRO A 175 4.22 -12.21 -5.43
N LEU A 176 4.77 -13.42 -5.51
CA LEU A 176 4.45 -14.34 -6.60
C LEU A 176 3.01 -14.84 -6.49
N LEU A 177 2.61 -15.13 -5.26
CA LEU A 177 1.33 -15.73 -4.91
C LEU A 177 0.66 -14.92 -3.81
N GLU A 178 -0.66 -14.91 -3.80
CA GLU A 178 -1.50 -14.42 -2.73
C GLU A 178 -2.37 -15.57 -2.22
N GLN A 179 -2.44 -15.75 -0.90
CA GLN A 179 -3.29 -16.76 -0.31
C GLN A 179 -4.67 -16.17 -0.07
N ASP A 180 -5.69 -16.87 -0.54
CA ASP A 180 -7.06 -16.56 -0.18
C ASP A 180 -7.30 -16.94 1.30
N GLU A 181 -7.66 -15.95 2.12
CA GLU A 181 -7.82 -16.13 3.56
C GLU A 181 -8.98 -17.08 3.93
N GLU A 182 -10.00 -17.23 3.06
CA GLU A 182 -11.18 -18.06 3.32
C GLU A 182 -10.95 -19.53 2.97
N THR A 183 -10.28 -19.78 1.84
CA THR A 183 -10.10 -21.11 1.26
C THR A 183 -8.70 -21.68 1.50
N GLY A 184 -7.72 -20.84 1.82
CA GLY A 184 -6.31 -21.20 1.97
C GLY A 184 -5.60 -21.51 0.64
N HIS A 185 -6.27 -21.32 -0.50
CA HIS A 185 -5.68 -21.55 -1.83
C HIS A 185 -4.78 -20.41 -2.26
N TRP A 186 -3.76 -20.74 -3.05
CA TRP A 186 -2.89 -19.75 -3.66
C TRP A 186 -3.43 -19.28 -5.01
N HIS A 187 -3.42 -17.97 -5.21
CA HIS A 187 -3.70 -17.30 -6.47
C HIS A 187 -2.43 -16.63 -6.97
N ALA A 188 -2.27 -16.54 -8.29
CA ALA A 188 -1.19 -15.76 -8.88
C ALA A 188 -1.52 -14.27 -8.79
N MET A 189 -0.60 -13.47 -8.25
CA MET A 189 -0.74 -12.01 -8.23
C MET A 189 -0.69 -11.39 -9.64
N HIS A 190 -0.02 -12.08 -10.55
CA HIS A 190 0.12 -11.69 -11.95
C HIS A 190 -0.34 -12.88 -12.83
N HIS A 191 0.32 -13.09 -13.97
CA HIS A 191 0.05 -14.25 -14.80
C HIS A 191 0.72 -15.53 -14.24
N PRO A 192 0.10 -16.72 -14.34
CA PRO A 192 0.71 -18.02 -13.99
C PRO A 192 2.04 -18.40 -14.66
N PHE A 193 2.49 -17.64 -15.68
CA PHE A 193 3.78 -17.84 -16.35
C PHE A 193 4.86 -16.89 -15.83
N THR A 194 4.56 -16.11 -14.80
CA THR A 194 5.50 -15.16 -14.19
C THR A 194 6.58 -15.92 -13.45
N SER A 195 7.83 -15.62 -13.79
CA SER A 195 8.99 -16.23 -13.17
C SER A 195 9.13 -15.74 -11.73
N PRO A 196 9.39 -16.64 -10.76
CA PRO A 196 9.86 -16.23 -9.44
C PRO A 196 11.25 -15.59 -9.56
N LYS A 197 11.66 -14.83 -8.54
CA LYS A 197 13.03 -14.33 -8.48
C LYS A 197 14.03 -15.50 -8.41
N PRO A 198 15.09 -15.51 -9.24
CA PRO A 198 16.02 -16.65 -9.32
C PRO A 198 16.65 -17.06 -7.99
N ASP A 199 16.96 -16.09 -7.12
CA ASP A 199 17.56 -16.30 -5.81
C ASP A 199 16.57 -16.86 -4.76
N GLN A 200 15.27 -16.87 -5.06
CA GLN A 200 14.20 -17.31 -4.16
C GLN A 200 13.51 -18.60 -4.60
N MET A 201 14.01 -19.25 -5.67
CA MET A 201 13.41 -20.48 -6.21
C MET A 201 13.29 -21.59 -5.15
N HIS A 202 14.25 -21.66 -4.22
CA HIS A 202 14.27 -22.62 -3.11
C HIS A 202 13.08 -22.49 -2.14
N LEU A 203 12.45 -21.31 -2.07
CA LEU A 203 11.32 -21.05 -1.18
C LEU A 203 9.99 -21.58 -1.74
N LEU A 204 9.90 -21.93 -3.03
CA LEU A 204 8.66 -22.45 -3.63
C LEU A 204 8.15 -23.74 -2.98
N GLU A 205 9.03 -24.48 -2.28
CA GLU A 205 8.65 -25.71 -1.58
C GLU A 205 8.42 -25.49 -0.09
N SER A 206 9.20 -24.63 0.55
CA SER A 206 9.16 -24.43 2.00
C SER A 206 8.23 -23.29 2.44
N ASP A 207 8.22 -22.18 1.69
CA ASP A 207 7.48 -20.96 2.02
C ASP A 207 7.10 -20.19 0.73
N PRO A 208 6.11 -20.69 -0.04
CA PRO A 208 5.75 -20.10 -1.32
C PRO A 208 5.19 -18.67 -1.19
N GLY A 209 4.68 -18.28 -0.02
CA GLY A 209 4.17 -16.92 0.24
C GLY A 209 5.28 -15.87 0.34
N ALA A 210 6.50 -16.26 0.69
CA ALA A 210 7.66 -15.36 0.74
C ALA A 210 8.28 -15.09 -0.64
N VAL A 211 7.96 -15.90 -1.66
CA VAL A 211 8.57 -15.80 -2.99
C VAL A 211 8.10 -14.53 -3.68
N LYS A 212 9.05 -13.75 -4.20
CA LYS A 212 8.79 -12.57 -5.03
C LYS A 212 8.78 -12.93 -6.51
N ALA A 213 7.87 -12.32 -7.24
CA ALA A 213 7.78 -12.35 -8.68
C ALA A 213 8.90 -11.52 -9.31
N ASN A 214 9.42 -11.99 -10.44
CA ASN A 214 10.25 -11.19 -11.34
C ASN A 214 9.34 -10.35 -12.25
N ALA A 215 8.55 -9.49 -11.62
CA ALA A 215 7.53 -8.63 -12.21
C ALA A 215 7.79 -7.17 -11.85
N TYR A 216 7.26 -6.27 -12.69
CA TYR A 216 7.46 -4.84 -12.57
C TYR A 216 6.29 -4.08 -13.18
N ASP A 217 5.88 -3.01 -12.50
CA ASP A 217 4.85 -2.09 -12.95
C ASP A 217 5.40 -0.68 -13.05
N LEU A 218 5.06 0.00 -14.15
CA LEU A 218 5.31 1.42 -14.34
C LEU A 218 4.08 2.19 -13.86
N VAL A 219 4.31 3.07 -12.89
CA VAL A 219 3.28 3.89 -12.27
C VAL A 219 3.56 5.35 -12.57
N LEU A 220 2.51 6.11 -12.87
CA LEU A 220 2.56 7.55 -13.09
C LEU A 220 1.42 8.23 -12.33
N ASN A 221 1.75 9.08 -11.37
CA ASN A 221 0.78 9.92 -10.63
C ASN A 221 -0.35 9.12 -9.94
N GLY A 222 -0.03 7.92 -9.46
CA GLY A 222 -0.99 7.02 -8.83
C GLY A 222 -1.78 6.14 -9.81
N ASN A 223 -1.39 6.10 -11.08
CA ASN A 223 -2.01 5.27 -12.11
C ASN A 223 -0.99 4.27 -12.62
N GLU A 224 -1.36 3.01 -12.66
CA GLU A 224 -0.60 1.98 -13.36
C GLU A 224 -0.75 2.24 -14.87
N ILE A 225 0.37 2.46 -15.56
CA ILE A 225 0.39 2.77 -17.00
C ILE A 225 0.97 1.63 -17.85
N GLY A 226 1.46 0.58 -17.20
CA GLY A 226 1.90 -0.65 -17.85
C GLY A 226 2.63 -1.54 -16.87
N GLY A 227 2.66 -2.84 -17.16
CA GLY A 227 3.29 -3.83 -16.32
C GLY A 227 3.82 -4.99 -17.14
N GLY A 228 4.66 -5.81 -16.53
CA GLY A 228 5.26 -6.96 -17.17
C GLY A 228 5.94 -7.89 -16.21
N SER A 229 6.34 -9.05 -16.72
CA SER A 229 7.15 -9.99 -15.95
C SER A 229 8.06 -10.80 -16.86
N ILE A 230 9.19 -11.23 -16.29
CA ILE A 230 10.02 -12.25 -16.91
C ILE A 230 9.24 -13.56 -16.87
N ARG A 231 9.20 -14.27 -18.00
CA ARG A 231 8.44 -15.51 -18.13
C ARG A 231 9.26 -16.72 -17.71
N ILE A 232 8.58 -17.68 -17.11
CA ILE A 232 9.14 -19.01 -16.87
C ILE A 232 9.41 -19.64 -18.24
N HIS A 233 10.63 -20.13 -18.41
CA HIS A 233 11.08 -20.86 -19.59
C HIS A 233 11.60 -22.26 -19.25
N ASP A 234 11.53 -22.64 -17.96
CA ASP A 234 11.87 -23.98 -17.48
C ASP A 234 10.60 -24.78 -17.20
N LYS A 235 10.49 -25.96 -17.82
CA LYS A 235 9.30 -26.82 -17.73
C LYS A 235 9.02 -27.28 -16.31
N ALA A 236 10.06 -27.64 -15.55
CA ALA A 236 9.90 -28.11 -14.18
C ALA A 236 9.36 -26.99 -13.27
N THR A 237 9.90 -25.79 -13.40
CA THR A 237 9.43 -24.59 -12.70
C THR A 237 7.98 -24.27 -13.06
N GLN A 238 7.60 -24.34 -14.34
CA GLN A 238 6.22 -24.06 -14.76
C GLN A 238 5.23 -25.07 -14.21
N GLN A 239 5.58 -26.35 -14.23
CA GLN A 239 4.76 -27.41 -13.62
C GLN A 239 4.61 -27.21 -12.11
N ARG A 240 5.69 -26.81 -11.42
CA ARG A 240 5.64 -26.49 -9.99
C ARG A 240 4.71 -25.32 -9.69
N MET A 241 4.74 -24.28 -10.51
CA MET A 241 3.81 -23.15 -10.38
C MET A 241 2.35 -23.57 -10.54
N PHE A 242 2.04 -24.42 -11.52
CA PHE A 242 0.66 -24.92 -11.67
C PHE A 242 0.20 -25.76 -10.48
N GLN A 243 1.08 -26.58 -9.91
CA GLN A 243 0.76 -27.34 -8.69
C GLN A 243 0.46 -26.42 -7.50
N LEU A 244 1.26 -25.37 -7.29
CA LEU A 244 1.03 -24.39 -6.22
C LEU A 244 -0.31 -23.67 -6.39
N LEU A 245 -0.70 -23.38 -7.63
CA LEU A 245 -1.98 -22.78 -7.97
C LEU A 245 -3.16 -23.78 -7.96
N GLY A 246 -2.93 -25.03 -7.55
CA GLY A 246 -3.98 -26.05 -7.39
C GLY A 246 -4.42 -26.73 -8.68
N PHE A 247 -3.72 -26.56 -9.80
CA PHE A 247 -4.04 -27.26 -11.04
C PHE A 247 -3.57 -28.72 -10.99
N THR A 248 -4.44 -29.65 -11.40
CA THR A 248 -3.99 -30.99 -11.76
C THR A 248 -3.21 -30.97 -13.08
N PRO A 249 -2.35 -31.98 -13.37
CA PRO A 249 -1.65 -32.07 -14.65
C PRO A 249 -2.59 -32.02 -15.87
N GLU A 250 -3.77 -32.62 -15.77
CA GLU A 250 -4.78 -32.64 -16.82
C GLU A 250 -5.39 -31.25 -17.03
N GLN A 251 -5.70 -30.53 -15.95
CA GLN A 251 -6.24 -29.17 -16.01
C GLN A 251 -5.20 -28.20 -16.59
N ALA A 252 -3.95 -28.28 -16.12
CA ALA A 252 -2.86 -27.46 -16.63
C ALA A 252 -2.63 -27.72 -18.13
N ARG A 253 -2.66 -28.99 -18.57
CA ARG A 253 -2.51 -29.34 -19.99
C ARG A 253 -3.71 -28.91 -20.84
N ALA A 254 -4.94 -29.04 -20.33
CA ALA A 254 -6.13 -28.62 -21.06
C ALA A 254 -6.15 -27.11 -21.31
N GLN A 255 -5.67 -26.31 -20.35
CA GLN A 255 -5.70 -24.85 -20.43
C GLN A 255 -4.44 -24.25 -21.07
N PHE A 256 -3.27 -24.86 -20.85
CA PHE A 256 -1.97 -24.30 -21.21
C PHE A 256 -1.10 -25.23 -22.05
N GLY A 257 -1.60 -26.40 -22.47
CA GLY A 257 -0.83 -27.41 -23.20
C GLY A 257 -0.16 -26.88 -24.45
N PHE A 258 -0.83 -26.01 -25.21
CA PHE A 258 -0.24 -25.40 -26.42
C PHE A 258 1.02 -24.56 -26.14
N LEU A 259 1.08 -23.88 -24.98
CA LEU A 259 2.25 -23.12 -24.54
C LEU A 259 3.32 -24.05 -23.96
N MET A 260 2.91 -25.08 -23.23
CA MET A 260 3.82 -26.07 -22.66
C MET A 260 4.54 -26.89 -23.73
N ASP A 261 3.83 -27.30 -24.78
CA ASP A 261 4.38 -28.05 -25.92
C ASP A 261 5.34 -27.18 -26.75
N ALA A 262 5.17 -25.84 -26.73
CA ALA A 262 6.07 -24.90 -27.40
C ALA A 262 7.37 -24.61 -26.61
N PHE A 263 7.47 -25.06 -25.36
CA PHE A 263 8.68 -24.99 -24.53
C PHE A 263 9.54 -26.27 -24.59
N GLU A 264 9.09 -27.31 -25.30
CA GLU A 264 9.86 -28.52 -25.62
C GLU A 264 10.76 -28.33 -26.85
#